data_AF-A0A927YLG0-F1
#
_entry.id   AF-A0A927YLG0-F1
#
_cell.length_a   1.000
_cell.length_b   1.000
_cell.length_c   1.000
_cell.angle_alpha   90.00
_cell.angle_beta   90.00
_cell.angle_gamma   90.00
#
_symmetry.space_group_name_H-M   'P 1'
#
loop_
_entity.id
_entity.type
_entity.pdbx_description
1 polymer ?
#
loop_
_entity_poly.entity_id
_entity_poly.type
_entity_poly.pdbx_seq_one_letter_code
_entity_poly.pdbx_strand_id
1 'polypeptide(L)'
;MGTSNTRKINERFYDEYNYFDKVLCERLNIEEHGVSGYLAKMKEAVIEAREVIPEWDVTRNRLTNIQKRHADLKQNDEYFEDFQGKDEDVVWMQVFCEKLEANADPLSKYSTMKFSYKTRKKSLWQRIVELFN
;
A
#
# COMPACT_ATOMS: atom_id res chain seq x y z
N MET A 1 9.80 -15.04 33.09
CA MET A 1 10.44 -13.82 32.52
C MET A 1 10.55 -13.96 30.99
N GLY A 2 9.43 -14.07 30.27
CA GLY A 2 9.41 -14.20 28.80
C GLY A 2 8.63 -13.09 28.07
N THR A 3 7.95 -12.22 28.81
CA THR A 3 6.99 -11.22 28.30
C THR A 3 7.65 -9.93 27.78
N SER A 4 8.94 -9.69 28.07
CA SER A 4 9.62 -8.42 27.74
C SER A 4 9.97 -8.26 26.25
N ASN A 5 10.22 -9.34 25.51
CA ASN A 5 10.68 -9.21 24.11
C ASN A 5 9.50 -9.07 23.14
N THR A 6 8.43 -9.86 23.33
CA THR A 6 7.21 -9.81 22.52
C THR A 6 6.57 -8.43 22.55
N ARG A 7 6.44 -7.85 23.75
CA ARG A 7 5.89 -6.50 23.94
C ARG A 7 6.67 -5.44 23.16
N LYS A 8 8.00 -5.45 23.26
CA LYS A 8 8.85 -4.50 22.51
C LYS A 8 8.67 -4.61 21.00
N ILE A 9 8.53 -5.82 20.47
CA ILE A 9 8.31 -6.05 19.04
C ILE A 9 6.94 -5.52 18.61
N ASN A 10 5.90 -5.73 19.42
CA ASN A 10 4.56 -5.22 19.16
C ASN A 10 4.46 -3.70 19.24
N GLU A 11 5.10 -3.09 20.23
CA GLU A 11 5.20 -1.62 20.37
C GLU A 11 5.89 -1.02 19.13
N ARG A 12 7.03 -1.59 18.73
CA ARG A 12 7.73 -1.15 17.51
C ARG A 12 6.86 -1.30 16.25
N PHE A 13 6.16 -2.42 16.12
CA PHE A 13 5.22 -2.63 15.01
C PHE A 13 4.07 -1.61 15.03
N TYR A 14 3.50 -1.34 16.20
CA TYR A 14 2.39 -0.41 16.38
C TYR A 14 2.80 1.02 16.01
N ASP A 15 3.95 1.47 16.50
CA ASP A 15 4.50 2.80 16.20
C ASP A 15 4.83 2.94 14.72
N GLU A 16 5.49 1.94 14.13
CA GLU A 16 5.79 1.95 12.69
C GLU A 16 4.51 1.94 11.85
N TYR A 17 3.49 1.17 12.23
CA TYR A 17 2.21 1.18 11.53
C TYR A 17 1.56 2.56 11.57
N ASN A 18 1.56 3.23 12.72
CA ASN A 18 0.98 4.57 12.84
C ASN A 18 1.74 5.61 12.01
N TYR A 19 3.06 5.51 11.94
CA TYR A 19 3.86 6.33 11.04
C TYR A 19 3.52 6.04 9.58
N PHE A 20 3.51 4.76 9.20
CA PHE A 20 3.20 4.30 7.85
C PHE A 20 1.81 4.75 7.38
N ASP A 21 0.79 4.64 8.24
CA ASP A 21 -0.57 5.09 7.94
C ASP A 21 -0.61 6.60 7.66
N LYS A 22 0.12 7.41 8.42
CA LYS A 22 0.23 8.86 8.19
C LYS A 22 0.91 9.19 6.86
N VAL A 23 2.00 8.51 6.52
CA VAL A 23 2.68 8.68 5.22
C VAL A 23 1.72 8.39 4.07
N LEU A 24 0.89 7.35 4.21
CA LEU A 24 -0.13 7.04 3.22
C LEU A 24 -1.25 8.08 3.18
N CYS A 25 -1.69 8.63 4.32
CA CYS A 25 -2.63 9.76 4.36
C CYS A 25 -2.11 10.95 3.55
N GLU A 26 -0.88 11.36 3.81
CA GLU A 26 -0.21 12.47 3.10
C GLU A 26 -0.12 12.17 1.60
N ARG A 27 0.33 10.97 1.23
CA ARG A 27 0.46 10.54 -0.17
C ARG A 27 -0.87 10.58 -0.92
N LEU A 28 -1.96 10.24 -0.24
CA LEU A 28 -3.30 10.15 -0.81
C LEU A 28 -4.09 11.45 -0.67
N ASN A 29 -3.58 12.43 0.08
CA ASN A 29 -4.25 13.67 0.46
C ASN A 29 -5.61 13.40 1.15
N ILE A 30 -5.58 12.56 2.18
CA ILE A 30 -6.72 12.23 3.06
C ILE A 30 -6.35 12.48 4.52
N GLU A 31 -7.34 12.68 5.39
CA GLU A 31 -7.11 13.05 6.79
C GLU A 31 -6.69 11.87 7.67
N GLU A 32 -7.27 10.69 7.47
CA GLU A 32 -7.04 9.50 8.29
C GLU A 32 -7.17 8.20 7.51
N HIS A 33 -6.67 7.11 8.10
CA HIS A 33 -6.78 5.75 7.59
C HIS A 33 -6.08 5.53 6.24
N GLY A 34 -4.81 5.95 6.15
CA GLY A 34 -3.97 5.85 4.95
C GLY A 34 -3.91 4.45 4.35
N VAL A 35 -3.74 3.43 5.18
CA VAL A 35 -3.70 2.01 4.73
C VAL A 35 -5.04 1.60 4.12
N SER A 36 -6.18 1.96 4.74
CA SER A 36 -7.51 1.70 4.19
C SER A 36 -7.72 2.42 2.86
N GLY A 37 -7.32 3.69 2.78
CA GLY A 37 -7.41 4.49 1.56
C GLY A 37 -6.58 3.89 0.42
N TYR A 38 -5.37 3.41 0.72
CA TYR A 38 -4.51 2.77 -0.26
C TYR A 38 -5.12 1.46 -0.76
N LEU A 39 -5.62 0.62 0.15
CA LEU A 39 -6.33 -0.63 -0.18
C LEU A 39 -7.58 -0.38 -1.03
N ALA A 40 -8.34 0.69 -0.75
CA ALA A 40 -9.50 1.07 -1.55
C ALA A 40 -9.11 1.41 -3.00
N LYS A 41 -8.07 2.22 -3.19
CA LYS A 41 -7.55 2.52 -4.53
C LYS A 41 -7.02 1.28 -5.26
N MET A 42 -6.38 0.35 -4.55
CA MET A 42 -5.98 -0.93 -5.13
C MET A 42 -7.19 -1.78 -5.54
N LYS A 43 -8.29 -1.72 -4.80
CA LYS A 43 -9.53 -2.44 -5.15
C LYS A 43 -10.15 -1.87 -6.42
N GLU A 44 -10.14 -0.55 -6.60
CA GLU A 44 -10.66 0.12 -7.79
C GLU A 44 -9.86 -0.21 -9.06
N ALA A 45 -8.53 -0.33 -8.94
CA ALA A 45 -7.64 -0.62 -10.06
C ALA A 45 -7.44 -2.12 -10.35
N VAL A 46 -8.09 -3.02 -9.59
CA VAL A 46 -7.71 -4.43 -9.47
C VAL A 46 -7.71 -5.21 -10.78
N ILE A 47 -8.67 -4.97 -11.67
CA ILE A 47 -8.85 -5.78 -12.89
C ILE A 47 -7.68 -5.56 -13.84
N GLU A 48 -7.32 -4.31 -14.08
CA GLU A 48 -6.25 -3.95 -15.02
C GLU A 48 -4.86 -4.17 -14.41
N ALA A 49 -4.71 -3.94 -13.11
CA ALA A 49 -3.40 -3.94 -12.47
C ALA A 49 -2.85 -5.35 -12.22
N ARG A 50 -3.69 -6.35 -11.93
CA ARG A 50 -3.25 -7.72 -11.61
C ARG A 50 -2.51 -8.41 -12.76
N GLU A 51 -2.81 -8.06 -14.00
CA GLU A 51 -2.17 -8.66 -15.18
C GLU A 51 -0.77 -8.07 -15.46
N VAL A 52 -0.49 -6.86 -14.96
CA VAL A 52 0.68 -6.07 -15.38
C VAL A 52 1.60 -5.66 -14.23
N ILE A 53 1.16 -5.79 -12.98
CA ILE A 53 1.96 -5.50 -11.77
C ILE A 53 2.06 -6.78 -10.93
N PRO A 54 3.18 -7.53 -11.05
CA PRO A 54 3.34 -8.83 -10.39
C PRO A 54 3.19 -8.79 -8.86
N GLU A 55 3.60 -7.69 -8.23
CA GLU A 55 3.54 -7.52 -6.78
C GLU A 55 2.18 -7.04 -6.26
N TRP A 56 1.17 -6.88 -7.11
CA TRP A 56 -0.11 -6.26 -6.73
C TRP A 56 -0.82 -7.04 -5.62
N ASP A 57 -1.08 -8.32 -5.84
CA ASP A 57 -1.78 -9.16 -4.85
C ASP A 57 -0.95 -9.39 -3.60
N VAL A 58 0.37 -9.55 -3.76
CA VAL A 58 1.30 -9.70 -2.63
C VAL A 58 1.25 -8.47 -1.74
N THR A 59 1.31 -7.27 -2.32
CA THR A 59 1.23 -6.00 -1.60
C THR A 59 -0.12 -5.86 -0.91
N ARG A 60 -1.21 -6.09 -1.64
CA ARG A 60 -2.58 -5.97 -1.10
C ARG A 60 -2.81 -6.91 0.08
N ASN A 61 -2.38 -8.17 -0.03
CA ASN A 61 -2.51 -9.16 1.03
C ASN A 61 -1.67 -8.75 2.25
N ARG A 62 -0.45 -8.26 2.04
CA ARG A 62 0.40 -7.80 3.14
C ARG A 62 -0.18 -6.59 3.87
N LEU A 63 -0.65 -5.59 3.13
CA LEU A 63 -1.37 -4.42 3.67
C LEU A 63 -2.60 -4.83 4.50
N THR A 64 -3.39 -5.79 4.00
CA THR A 64 -4.54 -6.33 4.74
C THR A 64 -4.11 -6.99 6.05
N ASN A 65 -3.03 -7.78 6.02
CA ASN A 65 -2.53 -8.50 7.19
C ASN A 65 -1.97 -7.55 8.27
N ILE A 66 -1.20 -6.53 7.86
CA ILE A 66 -0.67 -5.55 8.83
C ILE A 66 -1.79 -4.71 9.43
N GLN A 67 -2.79 -4.32 8.63
CA GLN A 67 -3.96 -3.58 9.12
C GLN A 67 -4.73 -4.39 10.15
N LYS A 68 -5.00 -5.67 9.85
CA LYS A 68 -5.69 -6.57 10.78
C LYS A 68 -4.91 -6.68 12.10
N ARG A 69 -3.59 -6.90 12.03
CA ARG A 69 -2.75 -6.99 13.22
C ARG A 69 -2.78 -5.72 14.06
N HIS A 70 -2.67 -4.57 13.43
CA HIS A 70 -2.76 -3.30 14.13
C HIS A 70 -4.13 -3.11 14.81
N ALA A 71 -5.21 -3.51 14.13
CA ALA A 71 -6.55 -3.49 14.72
C ALA A 71 -6.66 -4.44 15.93
N ASP A 72 -6.06 -5.63 15.87
CA ASP A 72 -6.03 -6.57 16.99
C ASP A 72 -5.28 -5.95 18.18
N LEU A 73 -4.07 -5.40 17.98
CA LEU A 73 -3.28 -4.74 19.04
C LEU A 73 -4.01 -3.54 19.64
N LYS A 74 -4.79 -2.78 18.86
CA LYS A 74 -5.56 -1.64 19.36
C LYS A 74 -6.69 -2.05 20.32
N GLN A 75 -7.20 -3.28 20.25
CA GLN A 75 -8.36 -3.72 21.03
C GLN A 75 -8.02 -4.14 22.46
N ASN A 76 -6.85 -4.72 22.71
CA ASN A 76 -6.48 -5.22 24.04
C ASN A 76 -4.97 -5.07 24.31
N ASP A 77 -4.60 -4.43 25.42
CA ASP A 77 -3.20 -4.27 25.84
C ASP A 77 -2.53 -5.63 26.14
N GLU A 78 -3.30 -6.63 26.58
CA GLU A 78 -2.80 -8.00 26.80
C GLU A 78 -2.25 -8.63 25.51
N TYR A 79 -2.73 -8.19 24.33
CA TYR A 79 -2.22 -8.69 23.05
C TYR A 79 -0.82 -8.22 22.75
N PHE A 80 -0.32 -7.18 23.42
CA PHE A 80 1.09 -6.83 23.33
C PHE A 80 1.98 -7.90 23.99
N GLU A 81 1.47 -8.70 24.93
CA GLU A 81 2.24 -9.78 25.57
C GLU A 81 2.15 -11.12 24.82
N ASP A 82 1.02 -11.38 24.15
CA ASP A 82 0.72 -12.67 23.52
C ASP A 82 0.92 -12.71 22.00
N PHE A 83 0.82 -11.57 21.32
CA PHE A 83 0.87 -11.52 19.86
C PHE A 83 2.33 -11.42 19.36
N GLN A 84 2.75 -12.20 18.36
CA GLN A 84 4.07 -11.99 17.75
C GLN A 84 3.97 -10.98 16.60
N GLY A 85 4.21 -9.71 16.91
CA GLY A 85 4.59 -8.71 15.92
C GLY A 85 5.73 -9.26 15.07
N LYS A 86 5.71 -8.96 13.78
CA LYS A 86 6.75 -9.44 12.87
C LYS A 86 7.68 -8.29 12.58
N ASP A 87 8.93 -8.39 13.02
CA ASP A 87 9.98 -7.44 12.62
C ASP A 87 10.08 -7.32 11.10
N GLU A 88 9.79 -8.40 10.37
CA GLU A 88 9.68 -8.39 8.91
C GLU A 88 8.65 -7.38 8.38
N ASP A 89 7.55 -7.16 9.09
CA ASP A 89 6.51 -6.21 8.68
C ASP A 89 6.90 -4.77 9.00
N VAL A 90 7.66 -4.54 10.08
CA VAL A 90 8.29 -3.24 10.34
C VAL A 90 9.23 -2.87 9.20
N VAL A 91 10.17 -3.77 8.87
CA VAL A 91 11.11 -3.55 7.76
C VAL A 91 10.37 -3.37 6.44
N TRP A 92 9.30 -4.14 6.22
CA TRP A 92 8.53 -4.01 4.98
C TRP A 92 7.82 -2.65 4.86
N MET A 93 7.25 -2.11 5.95
CA MET A 93 6.64 -0.78 5.94
C MET A 93 7.67 0.31 5.62
N GLN A 94 8.87 0.22 6.19
CA GLN A 94 9.98 1.13 5.91
C GLN A 94 10.40 1.09 4.43
N VAL A 95 10.63 -0.11 3.89
CA VAL A 95 10.93 -0.30 2.46
C VAL A 95 9.76 0.17 1.57
N PHE A 96 8.52 0.07 2.04
CA PHE A 96 7.37 0.57 1.30
C PHE A 96 7.34 2.09 1.26
N CYS A 97 7.69 2.79 2.35
CA CYS A 97 7.88 4.24 2.36
C CYS A 97 8.93 4.68 1.33
N GLU A 98 10.08 4.01 1.27
CA GLU A 98 11.11 4.29 0.26
C GLU A 98 10.56 4.11 -1.17
N LYS A 99 9.71 3.10 -1.40
CA LYS A 99 9.05 2.90 -2.70
C LYS A 99 8.05 4.01 -3.01
N LEU A 100 7.33 4.53 -2.02
CA LEU A 100 6.40 5.64 -2.21
C LEU A 100 7.16 6.91 -2.63
N GLU A 101 8.28 7.21 -1.98
CA GLU A 101 9.17 8.33 -2.33
C GLU A 101 9.73 8.19 -3.75
N ALA A 102 10.16 6.98 -4.12
CA ALA A 102 10.65 6.68 -5.46
C ALA A 102 9.54 6.55 -6.52
N ASN A 103 8.27 6.73 -6.18
CA ASN A 103 7.11 6.46 -7.04
C ASN A 103 7.13 5.05 -7.67
N ALA A 104 7.71 4.09 -6.95
CA ALA A 104 7.88 2.70 -7.34
C ALA A 104 6.84 1.78 -6.66
N ASP A 105 5.90 2.34 -5.89
CA ASP A 105 4.78 1.61 -5.32
C ASP A 105 3.79 1.14 -6.40
N PRO A 106 2.97 0.10 -6.10
CA PRO A 106 2.02 -0.43 -7.08
C PRO A 106 1.04 0.59 -7.67
N LEU A 107 0.51 1.54 -6.88
CA LEU A 107 -0.43 2.53 -7.40
C LEU A 107 0.26 3.54 -8.32
N SER A 108 1.49 3.95 -8.02
CA SER A 108 2.31 4.80 -8.89
C SER A 108 2.66 4.11 -10.22
N LYS A 109 3.04 2.82 -10.16
CA LYS A 109 3.25 2.00 -11.36
C LYS A 109 1.99 1.90 -12.22
N TYR A 110 0.85 1.63 -11.59
CA TYR A 110 -0.44 1.56 -12.28
C TYR A 110 -0.83 2.89 -12.93
N SER A 111 -0.66 4.01 -12.22
CA SER A 111 -0.93 5.34 -12.75
C SER A 111 -0.14 5.61 -14.03
N THR A 112 1.17 5.32 -14.01
CA THR A 112 2.06 5.51 -15.16
C THR A 112 1.63 4.66 -16.37
N MET A 113 1.23 3.41 -16.14
CA MET A 113 0.73 2.52 -17.20
C MET A 113 -0.61 3.01 -17.79
N LYS A 114 -1.54 3.47 -16.95
CA LYS A 114 -2.82 4.03 -17.38
C LYS A 114 -2.63 5.26 -18.28
N PHE A 115 -1.69 6.14 -17.95
CA PHE A 115 -1.30 7.26 -18.80
C PHE A 115 -0.71 6.80 -20.14
N SER A 116 0.20 5.82 -20.12
CA SER A 116 0.76 5.23 -21.35
C SER A 116 -0.32 4.63 -22.26
N TYR A 117 -1.26 3.86 -21.72
CA TYR A 117 -2.37 3.29 -22.49
C TYR A 117 -3.28 4.37 -23.09
N LYS A 118 -3.61 5.43 -22.33
CA LYS A 118 -4.38 6.57 -22.83
C LYS A 118 -3.64 7.33 -23.95
N THR A 119 -2.32 7.51 -23.84
CA THR A 119 -1.53 8.18 -24.89
C THR A 119 -1.41 7.33 -26.17
N ARG A 120 -1.24 6.01 -26.06
CA ARG A 120 -1.20 5.11 -27.22
C ARG A 120 -2.53 5.01 -27.98
N LYS A 121 -3.67 5.23 -27.31
CA LYS A 121 -5.01 5.15 -27.93
C LYS A 121 -5.35 6.29 -28.92
N LYS A 122 -4.55 7.35 -29.01
CA LYS A 122 -4.62 8.34 -30.09
C LYS A 122 -3.43 8.17 -31.04
N SER A 123 -3.38 7.03 -31.72
CA SER A 123 -2.41 6.82 -32.78
C SER A 123 -2.75 7.72 -33.98
N LEU A 124 -1.74 8.37 -34.54
CA LEU A 124 -1.78 9.40 -35.59
C LEU A 124 -2.73 9.12 -36.75
N TRP A 125 -3.01 7.85 -37.05
CA TRP A 125 -4.00 7.41 -38.04
C TRP A 125 -5.42 7.93 -37.78
N GLN A 126 -5.88 8.01 -36.53
CA GLN A 126 -7.21 8.55 -36.23
C GLN A 126 -7.32 10.05 -36.50
N ARG A 127 -6.25 10.81 -36.22
CA ARG A 127 -6.18 12.24 -36.53
C ARG A 127 -6.06 12.52 -38.04
N ILE A 128 -5.40 11.63 -38.77
CA ILE A 128 -5.29 11.73 -40.23
C ILE A 128 -6.64 11.43 -40.89
N VAL A 129 -7.38 10.41 -40.43
CA VAL A 129 -8.70 10.09 -40.97
C VAL A 129 -9.74 11.18 -40.65
N GLU A 130 -9.64 11.86 -39.51
CA GLU A 130 -10.50 13.02 -39.18
C GLU A 130 -10.21 14.29 -40.00
N LEU A 131 -9.03 14.42 -40.61
CA LEU A 131 -8.65 15.56 -41.47
C LEU A 131 -9.00 15.37 -42.94
N PHE A 132 -9.35 14.14 -43.35
CA PHE A 132 -9.70 13.78 -44.74
C PHE A 132 -11.20 13.45 -44.92
N ASN A 133 -12.04 13.77 -43.93
CA ASN A 133 -13.50 13.70 -44.00
C ASN A 133 -14.12 15.09 -43.98
#